data_AF-A0A531MJV3-F1
#
_entry.id   AF-A0A531MJV3-F1
#
_cell.length_a   1.000
_cell.length_b   1.000
_cell.length_c   1.000
_cell.angle_alpha   90.00
_cell.angle_beta   90.00
_cell.angle_gamma   90.00
#
_symmetry.space_group_name_H-M   'P 1'
#
loop_
_entity.id
_entity.type
_entity.pdbx_description
1 polymer ?
#
loop_
_entity_poly.entity_id
_entity_poly.type
_entity_poly.pdbx_seq_one_letter_code
_entity_poly.pdbx_strand_id
1 'polypeptide(L)'
;MTGETDLRTLLASMAPELLDGIYVFARLEPGVPQPEGLEPVMVFREREGTTLIVTEEAARTMGLAASFRCRMITLNIHSSLEAVGFLATIT
;
A
#
# COMPACT_ATOMS: atom_id res chain seq x y z
N MET A 1 2.07 4.10 23.71
CA MET A 1 2.70 5.39 23.37
C MET A 1 1.79 6.07 22.38
N THR A 2 1.42 7.33 22.62
CA THR A 2 0.60 8.13 21.70
C THR A 2 1.51 8.68 20.59
N GLY A 3 1.21 8.38 19.33
CA GLY A 3 1.96 8.90 18.19
C GLY A 3 1.79 10.41 18.01
N GLU A 4 2.63 11.03 17.19
CA GLU A 4 2.56 12.47 16.92
C GLU A 4 1.28 12.83 16.14
N THR A 5 0.68 13.97 16.47
CA THR A 5 -0.52 14.52 15.83
C THR A 5 -0.33 15.95 15.33
N ASP A 6 0.71 16.67 15.77
CA ASP A 6 1.04 17.99 15.26
C ASP A 6 1.53 17.90 13.81
N LEU A 7 0.75 18.47 12.91
CA LEU A 7 1.01 18.40 11.47
C LEU A 7 2.37 19.01 11.08
N ARG A 8 2.81 20.08 11.73
CA ARG A 8 4.10 20.70 11.40
C ARG A 8 5.24 19.78 11.77
N THR A 9 5.18 19.17 12.95
CA THR A 9 6.15 18.18 13.41
C THR A 9 6.17 16.97 12.48
N LEU A 10 5.00 16.42 12.11
CA LEU A 10 4.90 15.28 11.18
C LEU A 10 5.58 15.55 9.84
N LEU A 11 5.29 16.71 9.23
CA LEU A 11 5.87 17.10 7.93
C LEU A 11 7.37 17.41 8.02
N ALA A 12 7.82 18.00 9.12
CA ALA A 12 9.23 18.34 9.29
C ALA A 12 10.12 17.13 9.60
N SER A 13 9.55 16.07 10.17
CA SER A 13 10.29 14.89 10.62
C SER A 13 10.05 13.64 9.77
N MET A 14 9.19 13.69 8.75
CA MET A 14 9.02 12.56 7.83
C MET A 14 10.30 12.29 7.04
N ALA A 15 10.63 11.00 6.92
CA ALA A 15 11.74 10.51 6.12
C ALA A 15 11.20 9.60 5.00
N PRO A 16 10.87 10.15 3.82
CA PRO A 16 10.36 9.35 2.71
C PRO A 16 11.46 8.43 2.17
N GLU A 17 11.11 7.16 1.98
CA GLU A 17 11.98 6.14 1.43
C GLU A 17 11.33 5.51 0.20
N LEU A 18 12.02 5.58 -0.95
CA LEU A 18 11.61 4.88 -2.16
C LEU A 18 12.11 3.44 -2.08
N LEU A 19 11.18 2.50 -2.00
CA LEU A 19 11.52 1.08 -2.00
C LEU A 19 11.81 0.58 -3.42
N ASP A 20 12.63 -0.46 -3.48
CA ASP A 20 12.99 -1.14 -4.71
C ASP A 20 11.86 -2.03 -5.24
N GLY A 21 11.94 -2.32 -6.54
CA GLY A 21 10.96 -3.13 -7.25
C GLY A 21 9.78 -2.34 -7.81
N ILE A 22 8.97 -3.02 -8.62
CA ILE A 22 7.76 -2.48 -9.24
C ILE A 22 6.57 -3.24 -8.67
N TYR A 23 5.56 -2.47 -8.25
CA TYR A 23 4.32 -2.99 -7.70
C TYR A 23 3.17 -2.76 -8.68
N VAL A 24 2.17 -3.61 -8.59
CA VAL A 24 0.96 -3.54 -9.41
C VAL A 24 -0.26 -3.81 -8.56
N PHE A 25 -1.41 -3.29 -8.99
CA PHE A 25 -2.71 -3.58 -8.42
C PHE A 25 -3.34 -4.74 -9.17
N ALA A 26 -3.57 -5.86 -8.48
CA ALA A 26 -4.27 -7.02 -9.00
C ALA A 26 -5.64 -7.16 -8.33
N ARG A 27 -6.60 -7.77 -9.02
CA ARG A 27 -7.95 -8.02 -8.50
C ARG A 27 -8.27 -9.50 -8.54
N LEU A 28 -8.87 -9.98 -7.46
CA LEU A 28 -9.53 -11.27 -7.38
C LEU A 28 -11.04 -11.06 -7.41
N GLU A 29 -11.74 -11.87 -8.20
CA GLU A 29 -13.20 -11.86 -8.23
C GLU A 29 -13.79 -12.29 -6.86
N PRO A 30 -15.04 -11.90 -6.55
CA PRO A 30 -15.70 -12.27 -5.29
C PRO A 30 -15.68 -13.80 -5.06
N GLY A 31 -15.25 -14.21 -3.87
CA GLY A 31 -15.19 -15.63 -3.49
C GLY A 31 -13.99 -16.39 -4.04
N VAL A 32 -13.15 -15.78 -4.90
CA VAL A 32 -11.88 -16.37 -5.31
C VAL A 32 -10.86 -16.18 -4.18
N PRO A 33 -10.28 -17.26 -3.63
CA PRO A 33 -9.27 -17.15 -2.59
C PRO A 33 -7.96 -16.61 -3.16
N GLN A 34 -7.15 -16.00 -2.29
CA GLN A 34 -5.78 -15.64 -2.62
C GLN A 34 -4.98 -16.90 -3.00
N PRO A 35 -4.17 -16.87 -4.08
CA PRO A 35 -3.29 -17.98 -4.43
C PRO A 35 -2.33 -18.34 -3.28
N GLU A 36 -2.13 -19.63 -3.07
CA GLU A 36 -1.18 -20.13 -2.07
C GLU A 36 0.25 -19.67 -2.40
N GLY A 37 0.99 -19.23 -1.37
CA GLY A 37 2.36 -18.72 -1.53
C GLY A 37 2.48 -17.31 -2.11
N LEU A 38 1.36 -16.64 -2.41
CA LEU A 38 1.38 -15.21 -2.72
C LEU A 38 1.45 -14.40 -1.42
N GLU A 39 2.37 -13.44 -1.35
CA GLU A 39 2.57 -12.52 -0.22
C GLU A 39 2.30 -11.07 -0.65
N PRO A 40 1.04 -10.60 -0.63
CA PRO A 40 0.72 -9.21 -0.97
C PRO A 40 1.23 -8.24 0.09
N VAL A 41 1.67 -7.07 -0.34
CA VAL A 41 1.98 -5.96 0.58
C VAL A 41 0.70 -5.37 1.15
N MET A 42 -0.39 -5.41 0.38
CA MET A 42 -1.70 -4.96 0.82
C MET A 42 -2.78 -5.88 0.28
N VAL A 43 -3.79 -6.12 1.13
CA VAL A 43 -5.04 -6.80 0.79
C VAL A 43 -6.19 -5.92 1.22
N PHE A 44 -7.07 -5.58 0.29
CA PHE A 44 -8.28 -4.81 0.57
C PHE A 44 -9.51 -5.55 0.04
N ARG A 45 -10.46 -5.81 0.93
CA ARG A 45 -11.70 -6.54 0.58
C ARG A 45 -12.81 -5.55 0.29
N GLU A 46 -13.28 -5.55 -0.96
CA GLU A 46 -14.33 -4.68 -1.47
C GLU A 46 -15.58 -5.53 -1.79
N ARG A 47 -16.69 -4.86 -2.11
CA ARG A 47 -17.91 -5.57 -2.53
C ARG A 47 -17.72 -6.24 -3.88
N GLU A 48 -16.93 -5.61 -4.74
CA GLU A 48 -16.66 -6.01 -6.11
C GLU A 48 -15.58 -7.09 -6.21
N GLY A 49 -14.83 -7.35 -5.14
CA GLY A 49 -13.74 -8.33 -5.15
C GLY A 49 -12.66 -8.01 -4.11
N THR A 50 -11.53 -8.71 -4.20
CA THR A 50 -10.36 -8.41 -3.36
C THR A 50 -9.28 -7.73 -4.20
N THR A 51 -8.87 -6.54 -3.79
CA THR A 51 -7.75 -5.81 -4.36
C THR A 51 -6.46 -6.20 -3.64
N LEU A 52 -5.42 -6.48 -4.40
CA LEU A 52 -4.08 -6.85 -3.92
C LEU A 52 -3.05 -5.88 -4.45
N ILE A 53 -2.07 -5.51 -3.63
CA ILE A 53 -0.81 -4.93 -4.10
C ILE A 53 0.28 -5.99 -3.99
N VAL A 54 0.87 -6.36 -5.13
CA VAL A 54 1.92 -7.38 -5.23
C VAL A 54 3.05 -6.86 -6.12
N THR A 55 4.19 -7.55 -6.12
CA THR A 55 5.25 -7.27 -7.10
C THR A 55 4.78 -7.63 -8.51
N GLU A 56 5.27 -6.91 -9.52
CA GLU A 56 5.00 -7.19 -10.93
C GLU A 56 5.37 -8.64 -11.30
N GLU A 57 6.48 -9.14 -10.75
CA GLU A 57 6.93 -10.52 -10.96
C GLU A 57 5.97 -11.56 -10.38
N ALA A 58 5.47 -11.34 -9.17
CA ALA A 58 4.51 -12.25 -8.53
C ALA A 58 3.19 -12.29 -9.30
N ALA A 59 2.67 -11.13 -9.73
CA ALA A 59 1.47 -11.05 -10.56
C ALA A 59 1.64 -11.83 -11.86
N ARG A 60 2.76 -11.65 -12.56
CA ARG A 60 3.09 -12.38 -13.79
C ARG A 60 3.19 -13.90 -13.56
N THR A 61 3.86 -14.30 -12.50
CA THR A 61 4.09 -15.73 -12.17
C THR A 61 2.77 -16.44 -11.83
N MET A 62 1.88 -15.75 -11.13
CA MET A 62 0.58 -16.28 -10.71
C MET A 62 -0.53 -16.07 -11.75
N GLY A 63 -0.23 -15.47 -12.90
CA GLY A 63 -1.20 -15.21 -13.97
C GLY A 63 -2.31 -14.23 -13.57
N LEU A 64 -2.03 -13.31 -12.64
CA LEU A 64 -3.00 -12.33 -12.16
C LEU A 64 -3.16 -11.19 -13.17
N ALA A 65 -4.40 -10.82 -13.47
CA ALA A 65 -4.69 -9.59 -14.17
C ALA A 65 -4.32 -8.41 -13.25
N ALA A 66 -3.38 -7.58 -13.69
CA ALA A 66 -2.87 -6.47 -12.92
C ALA A 66 -2.80 -5.19 -13.74
N SER A 67 -2.92 -4.06 -13.05
CA SER A 67 -2.89 -2.73 -13.64
C SER A 67 -2.06 -1.78 -12.77
N PHE A 68 -1.82 -0.56 -13.27
CA PHE A 68 -1.16 0.51 -12.53
C PHE A 68 0.23 0.12 -12.00
N ARG A 69 1.21 0.06 -12.91
CA ARG A 69 2.63 -0.12 -12.53
C ARG A 69 3.10 1.09 -11.73
N CYS A 70 3.54 0.87 -10.50
CA CYS A 70 3.97 1.93 -9.60
C CYS A 70 5.19 1.53 -8.77
N ARG A 71 5.71 2.50 -8.00
CA ARG A 71 6.77 2.32 -7.02
C ARG A 71 6.20 2.63 -5.64
N MET A 72 6.77 2.02 -4.60
CA MET A 72 6.35 2.23 -3.23
C MET A 72 7.22 3.28 -2.56
N ILE A 73 6.59 4.29 -1.97
CA ILE A 73 7.24 5.27 -1.12
C ILE A 73 6.68 5.12 0.28
N THR A 74 7.53 4.76 1.25
CA THR A 74 7.17 4.72 2.66
C THR A 74 7.49 6.07 3.29
N LEU A 75 6.50 6.71 3.91
CA LEU A 75 6.72 7.92 4.70
C LEU A 75 7.08 7.50 6.12
N ASN A 76 8.38 7.35 6.43
CA ASN A 76 8.81 6.96 7.77
C ASN A 76 8.59 8.12 8.75
N ILE A 77 7.64 7.95 9.68
CA ILE A 77 7.32 8.90 10.73
C ILE A 77 6.62 8.18 11.89
N HIS A 78 6.83 8.64 13.12
CA HIS A 78 6.07 8.16 14.28
C HIS A 78 4.74 8.91 14.41
N SER A 79 3.80 8.64 13.52
CA SER A 79 2.48 9.29 13.49
C SER A 79 1.41 8.49 14.24
N SER A 80 0.44 9.19 14.84
CA SER A 80 -0.82 8.58 15.26
C SER A 80 -1.71 8.24 14.05
N LEU A 81 -2.47 7.14 14.11
CA LEU A 81 -3.53 6.85 13.13
C LEU A 81 -4.66 7.89 13.16
N GLU A 82 -4.77 8.66 14.25
CA GLU A 82 -5.75 9.72 14.43
C GLU A 82 -5.25 11.09 13.92
N ALA A 83 -4.02 11.17 13.38
CA ALA A 83 -3.47 12.42 12.87
C ALA A 83 -4.24 12.87 11.61
N VAL A 84 -4.89 14.04 11.69
CA VAL A 84 -5.68 14.62 10.60
C VAL A 84 -4.83 15.57 9.77
N GLY A 85 -4.98 15.53 8.44
CA GLY A 85 -4.38 16.48 7.50
C GLY A 85 -3.02 16.08 6.93
N PHE A 86 -2.40 15.01 7.43
CA PHE A 86 -1.10 14.54 6.93
C PHE A 86 -1.17 14.12 5.46
N LEU A 87 -2.03 13.16 5.12
CA LEU A 87 -2.20 12.71 3.73
C LEU A 87 -2.70 13.83 2.80
N ALA A 88 -3.58 14.71 3.29
CA ALA A 88 -4.09 15.85 2.53
C ALA A 88 -3.00 16.89 2.15
N THR A 89 -1.85 16.86 2.81
CA THR A 89 -0.70 17.72 2.45
C THR A 89 0.19 17.07 1.39
N ILE A 90 0.18 15.73 1.29
CA ILE A 90 1.04 14.97 0.38
C ILE A 90 0.42 14.81 -1.02
N THR A 91 -0.91 14.72 -1.09
CA THR A 91 -1.69 14.51 -2.32
C THR A 91 -2.62 15.68 -2.60
#